data_AF-A0A931RFK3-F1
#
_entry.id   AF-A0A931RFK3-F1
#
_cell.length_a   1.000
_cell.length_b   1.000
_cell.length_c   1.000
_cell.angle_alpha   90.00
_cell.angle_beta   90.00
_cell.angle_gamma   90.00
#
_symmetry.space_group_name_H-M   'P 1'
#
loop_
_entity.id
_entity.type
_entity.pdbx_description
1 polymer ?
#
loop_
_entity_poly.entity_id
_entity_poly.type
_entity_poly.pdbx_seq_one_letter_code
_entity_poly.pdbx_strand_id
1 'polypeptide(L)'
;MKIDLHKIKIRKVIAGYKDSAEEGVEAYDGKLDIRPKYQREFVYKEKQRNAVIETIKNSFPLNVMYWMIRDDGGYEVLDGQQRTISIGQYVNGDFSLSDRFFHNLTKEEQDKILDYELMIYFCEGTDKERLDWFRIINIAGEKLTDQEIRNAVYTGSWLSDAKIKFSKSNCAAYLLANDGGSLVSGSPIRQDYLETALSWINDGRIEDYMAKHQHDKKADELWDYFQDVIAWVRKTFPNYRKEMASVNWGELYNQFKKEKLNTAKLETEIKE
;
A
#
# COMPACT_ATOMS: atom_id res chain seq x y z
N MET A 1 9.56 1.51 22.63
CA MET A 1 9.88 2.26 21.41
C MET A 1 10.64 3.52 21.78
N LYS A 2 11.77 3.78 21.13
CA LYS A 2 12.56 5.01 21.24
C LYS A 2 12.21 5.94 20.07
N ILE A 3 12.01 7.23 20.35
CA ILE A 3 11.55 8.22 19.37
C ILE A 3 12.32 9.52 19.57
N ASP A 4 13.10 9.94 18.57
CA ASP A 4 13.97 11.11 18.61
C ASP A 4 13.63 12.09 17.47
N LEU A 5 13.46 13.38 17.76
CA LEU A 5 13.12 14.39 16.76
C LEU A 5 14.36 14.95 16.07
N HIS A 6 14.35 14.97 14.75
CA HIS A 6 15.37 15.56 13.89
C HIS A 6 14.77 16.64 12.98
N LYS A 7 15.51 17.74 12.80
CA LYS A 7 15.22 18.76 11.78
C LYS A 7 16.14 18.54 10.60
N ILE A 8 15.58 18.20 9.45
CA ILE A 8 16.38 17.87 8.25
C ILE A 8 15.88 18.68 7.07
N LYS A 9 16.78 19.42 6.42
CA LYS A 9 16.47 20.19 5.22
C LYS A 9 16.02 19.30 4.07
N ILE A 10 15.08 19.77 3.27
CA ILE A 10 14.59 19.07 2.07
C ILE A 10 15.75 18.65 1.16
N ARG A 11 16.74 19.53 0.91
CA ARG A 11 17.91 19.20 0.07
C ARG A 11 18.66 17.95 0.51
N LYS A 12 18.68 17.66 1.82
CA LYS A 12 19.31 16.45 2.35
C LYS A 12 18.37 15.27 2.17
N VAL A 13 17.10 15.42 2.56
CA VAL A 13 16.10 14.33 2.47
C VAL A 13 15.96 13.79 1.04
N ILE A 14 15.90 14.66 0.04
CA ILE A 14 15.75 14.28 -1.38
C ILE A 14 17.09 14.07 -2.12
N ALA A 15 18.23 14.10 -1.42
CA ALA A 15 19.51 13.80 -2.03
C ALA A 15 19.49 12.40 -2.65
N GLY A 16 19.93 12.28 -3.91
CA GLY A 16 19.90 11.01 -4.63
C GLY A 16 18.49 10.43 -4.85
N TYR A 17 17.44 11.25 -4.86
CA TYR A 17 16.06 10.81 -5.11
C TYR A 17 15.94 10.00 -6.40
N LYS A 18 15.34 8.80 -6.30
CA LYS A 18 14.98 7.96 -7.45
C LYS A 18 13.57 7.42 -7.26
N ASP A 19 12.69 7.73 -8.21
CA ASP A 19 11.34 7.16 -8.29
C ASP A 19 11.32 6.09 -9.38
N SER A 20 11.35 4.82 -8.98
CA SER A 20 11.29 3.68 -9.90
C SER A 20 9.86 3.19 -10.09
N ALA A 21 8.87 4.08 -9.91
CA ALA A 21 7.46 3.76 -9.91
C ALA A 21 7.21 2.52 -9.02
N GLU A 22 6.64 1.46 -9.60
CA GLU A 22 6.27 0.23 -8.91
C GLU A 22 7.41 -0.53 -8.21
N GLU A 23 8.67 -0.25 -8.58
CA GLU A 23 9.85 -0.89 -7.99
C GLU A 23 10.37 -0.19 -6.72
N GLY A 24 9.75 0.93 -6.31
CA GLY A 24 10.04 1.62 -5.06
C GLY A 24 10.59 3.03 -5.26
N VAL A 25 10.74 3.76 -4.15
CA VAL A 25 11.24 5.14 -4.15
C VAL A 25 12.30 5.28 -3.07
N GLU A 26 13.52 5.70 -3.45
CA GLU A 26 14.64 5.89 -2.53
C GLU A 26 15.14 7.33 -2.56
N ALA A 27 15.70 7.79 -1.43
CA ALA A 27 16.41 9.06 -1.34
C ALA A 27 17.41 9.04 -0.17
N TYR A 28 17.81 10.23 0.31
CA TYR A 28 18.83 10.40 1.35
C TYR A 28 20.13 9.66 1.00
N ASP A 29 20.57 9.80 -0.25
CA ASP A 29 21.72 9.09 -0.84
C ASP A 29 21.63 7.56 -0.72
N GLY A 30 20.42 7.01 -0.92
CA GLY A 30 20.12 5.58 -0.84
C GLY A 30 19.95 5.04 0.58
N LYS A 31 19.98 5.92 1.60
CA LYS A 31 19.76 5.52 3.01
C LYS A 31 18.31 5.56 3.43
N LEU A 32 17.44 6.26 2.70
CA LEU A 32 16.01 6.34 2.98
C LEU A 32 15.22 5.58 1.93
N ASP A 33 14.57 4.50 2.35
CA ASP A 33 13.51 3.87 1.58
C ASP A 33 12.21 4.67 1.83
N ILE A 34 11.86 5.55 0.89
CA ILE A 34 10.65 6.38 0.97
C ILE A 34 9.42 5.51 0.78
N ARG A 35 9.53 4.50 -0.10
CA ARG A 35 8.45 3.59 -0.41
C ARG A 35 9.04 2.22 -0.78
N PRO A 36 9.15 1.32 0.20
CA PRO A 36 9.49 -0.05 -0.07
C PRO A 36 8.46 -0.69 -0.99
N LYS A 37 8.87 -1.72 -1.75
CA LYS A 37 7.99 -2.45 -2.69
C LYS A 37 6.71 -2.99 -2.03
N TYR A 38 6.75 -3.24 -0.72
CA TYR A 38 5.60 -3.73 0.05
C TYR A 38 4.64 -2.66 0.56
N GLN A 39 5.03 -1.38 0.62
CA GLN A 39 4.13 -0.30 1.02
C GLN A 39 3.18 0.12 -0.12
N ARG A 40 2.13 0.88 0.21
CA ARG A 40 1.12 1.30 -0.78
C ARG A 40 1.71 2.22 -1.85
N GLU A 41 1.10 2.21 -3.02
CA GLU A 41 1.48 3.11 -4.12
C GLU A 41 1.18 4.59 -3.76
N PHE A 42 1.67 5.52 -4.58
CA PHE A 42 1.34 6.94 -4.42
C PHE A 42 -0.14 7.18 -4.79
N VAL A 43 -0.90 7.80 -3.88
CA VAL A 43 -2.37 7.94 -3.98
C VAL A 43 -2.85 9.39 -3.91
N TYR A 44 -1.98 10.34 -3.53
CA TYR A 44 -2.34 11.76 -3.55
C TYR A 44 -2.75 12.22 -4.94
N LYS A 45 -3.93 12.85 -5.00
CA LYS A 45 -4.40 13.56 -6.20
C LYS A 45 -3.64 14.87 -6.36
N GLU A 46 -3.73 15.46 -7.55
CA GLU A 46 -3.05 16.71 -7.90
C GLU A 46 -3.23 17.82 -6.85
N LYS A 47 -4.46 18.06 -6.38
CA LYS A 47 -4.74 19.05 -5.33
C LYS A 47 -3.98 18.78 -4.01
N GLN A 48 -3.90 17.52 -3.58
CA GLN A 48 -3.24 17.13 -2.34
C GLN A 48 -1.72 17.28 -2.47
N ARG A 49 -1.15 16.79 -3.58
CA ARG A 49 0.28 16.93 -3.90
C ARG A 49 0.69 18.40 -3.99
N ASN A 50 -0.08 19.23 -4.69
CA ASN A 50 0.19 20.66 -4.85
C ASN A 50 0.15 21.40 -3.52
N ALA A 51 -0.80 21.07 -2.64
CA ALA A 51 -0.90 21.67 -1.30
C ALA A 51 0.36 21.44 -0.44
N VAL A 52 1.05 20.31 -0.60
CA VAL A 52 2.34 20.06 0.08
C VAL A 52 3.38 21.10 -0.35
N ILE A 53 3.51 21.33 -1.65
CA ILE A 53 4.48 22.28 -2.20
C ILE A 53 4.12 23.71 -1.83
N GLU A 54 2.83 24.07 -1.88
CA GLU A 54 2.35 25.39 -1.44
C GLU A 54 2.63 25.65 0.04
N THR A 55 2.44 24.65 0.91
CA THR A 55 2.76 24.74 2.34
C THR A 55 4.23 25.09 2.54
N ILE A 56 5.13 24.41 1.81
CA ILE A 56 6.58 24.64 1.87
C ILE A 56 6.95 26.03 1.33
N LYS A 57 6.40 26.42 0.17
CA LYS A 57 6.63 27.74 -0.45
C LYS A 57 6.20 28.89 0.45
N ASN A 58 5.15 28.70 1.24
CA ASN A 58 4.65 29.68 2.21
C ASN A 58 5.32 29.57 3.58
N SER A 59 6.26 28.64 3.77
CA SER A 59 6.92 28.38 5.06
C SER A 59 5.93 28.02 6.17
N PHE A 60 4.79 27.45 5.81
CA PHE A 60 3.81 26.94 6.77
C PHE A 60 4.29 25.60 7.35
N PRO A 61 3.84 25.23 8.57
CA PRO A 61 4.20 23.97 9.18
C PRO A 61 3.63 22.80 8.38
N LEU A 62 4.51 21.96 7.86
CA LEU A 62 4.14 20.65 7.37
C LEU A 62 4.06 19.70 8.57
N ASN A 63 3.10 18.78 8.56
CA ASN A 63 2.99 17.78 9.61
C ASN A 63 4.32 17.03 9.78
N VAL A 64 4.57 16.55 11.00
CA VAL A 64 5.74 15.73 11.31
C VAL A 64 5.74 14.45 10.47
N MET A 65 6.93 13.90 10.21
CA MET A 65 7.14 12.63 9.54
C MET A 65 7.78 11.65 10.52
N TYR A 66 7.63 10.36 10.25
CA TYR A 66 8.19 9.30 11.10
C TYR A 66 8.98 8.34 10.23
N TRP A 67 10.24 8.11 10.58
CA TRP A 67 11.12 7.15 9.92
C TRP A 67 11.52 6.06 10.90
N MET A 68 11.43 4.81 10.48
CA MET A 68 11.94 3.67 11.22
C MET A 68 13.41 3.47 10.91
N ILE A 69 14.22 3.28 11.95
CA ILE A 69 15.62 2.84 11.81
C ILE A 69 15.60 1.36 11.43
N ARG A 70 16.35 1.02 10.39
CA ARG A 70 16.59 -0.35 9.93
C ARG A 70 17.87 -0.91 10.56
N ASP A 71 17.95 -2.23 10.63
CA ASP A 71 19.11 -2.94 11.22
C ASP A 71 20.42 -2.68 10.45
N ASP A 72 20.33 -2.30 9.17
CA ASP A 72 21.46 -1.92 8.31
C ASP A 72 21.91 -0.46 8.49
N GLY A 73 21.31 0.28 9.42
CA GLY A 73 21.58 1.70 9.66
C GLY A 73 20.92 2.65 8.66
N GLY A 74 20.09 2.13 7.75
CA GLY A 74 19.20 2.91 6.89
C GLY A 74 17.90 3.32 7.60
N TYR A 75 17.01 3.93 6.83
CA TYR A 75 15.71 4.40 7.27
C TYR A 75 14.62 3.92 6.33
N GLU A 76 13.44 3.66 6.89
CA GLU A 76 12.21 3.43 6.13
C GLU A 76 11.16 4.45 6.56
N VAL A 77 10.44 5.05 5.62
CA VAL A 77 9.35 5.96 5.95
C VAL A 77 8.18 5.17 6.56
N LEU A 78 7.79 5.55 7.77
CA LEU A 78 6.62 5.04 8.47
C LEU A 78 5.41 5.94 8.21
N ASP A 79 5.59 7.26 8.34
CA ASP A 79 4.58 8.25 7.95
C ASP A 79 5.26 9.45 7.28
N GLY A 80 4.56 10.05 6.33
CA GLY A 80 5.07 11.11 5.48
C GLY A 80 5.35 10.69 4.04
N GLN A 81 5.15 9.42 3.68
CA GLN A 81 5.44 8.89 2.34
C GLN A 81 4.92 9.80 1.21
N GLN A 82 3.61 10.09 1.21
CA GLN A 82 2.98 10.88 0.15
C GLN A 82 3.54 12.31 0.10
N ARG A 83 3.86 12.90 1.26
CA ARG A 83 4.46 14.24 1.34
C ARG A 83 5.89 14.21 0.78
N THR A 84 6.70 13.24 1.19
CA THR A 84 8.09 13.08 0.73
C THR A 84 8.16 12.83 -0.78
N ILE A 85 7.30 11.95 -1.31
CA ILE A 85 7.21 11.71 -2.76
C ILE A 85 6.75 12.98 -3.49
N SER A 86 5.76 13.71 -2.99
CA SER A 86 5.30 14.98 -3.59
C SER A 86 6.45 15.98 -3.72
N ILE A 87 7.27 16.11 -2.68
CA ILE A 87 8.45 16.98 -2.65
C ILE A 87 9.49 16.50 -3.67
N GLY A 88 9.82 15.20 -3.64
CA GLY A 88 10.78 14.60 -4.56
C GLY A 88 10.38 14.80 -6.02
N GLN A 89 9.13 14.49 -6.37
CA GLN A 89 8.58 14.65 -7.71
C GLN A 89 8.62 16.11 -8.20
N TYR A 90 8.29 17.07 -7.33
CA TYR A 90 8.35 18.49 -7.71
C TYR A 90 9.79 18.94 -8.00
N VAL A 91 10.72 18.59 -7.10
CA VAL A 91 12.14 18.95 -7.24
C VAL A 91 12.78 18.25 -8.44
N ASN A 92 12.37 17.02 -8.73
CA ASN A 92 12.79 16.26 -9.92
C ASN A 92 12.21 16.83 -11.24
N GLY A 93 11.15 17.63 -11.15
CA GLY A 93 10.51 18.26 -12.31
C GLY A 93 9.38 17.44 -12.94
N ASP A 94 8.83 16.47 -12.22
CA ASP A 94 7.79 15.56 -12.74
C ASP A 94 6.43 16.26 -12.93
N PHE A 95 6.23 17.41 -12.28
CA PHE A 95 5.04 18.23 -12.45
C PHE A 95 5.32 19.72 -12.20
N SER A 96 4.41 20.57 -12.68
CA SER A 96 4.43 22.01 -12.45
C SER A 96 3.40 22.43 -11.40
N LEU A 97 3.70 23.52 -10.68
CA LEU A 97 2.75 24.18 -9.77
C LEU A 97 2.48 25.58 -10.34
N SER A 98 1.22 25.88 -10.66
CA SER A 98 0.83 27.13 -11.35
C SER A 98 1.68 27.38 -12.60
N ASP A 99 1.81 26.35 -13.45
CA ASP A 99 2.60 26.35 -14.69
C ASP A 99 4.11 26.58 -14.51
N ARG A 100 4.63 26.51 -13.27
CA ARG A 100 6.06 26.63 -12.97
C ARG A 100 6.63 25.32 -12.41
N PHE A 101 7.51 24.69 -13.19
CA PHE A 101 8.37 23.60 -12.71
C PHE A 101 9.44 24.12 -11.76
N PHE A 102 10.03 23.24 -10.96
CA PHE A 102 11.11 23.59 -10.04
C PHE A 102 12.32 24.23 -10.76
N HIS A 103 12.69 23.72 -11.94
CA HIS A 103 13.79 24.27 -12.75
C HIS A 103 13.46 25.65 -13.36
N ASN A 104 12.19 26.06 -13.40
CA ASN A 104 11.75 27.40 -13.84
C ASN A 104 11.67 28.42 -12.70
N LEU A 105 11.99 28.01 -11.47
CA LEU A 105 12.03 28.90 -10.31
C LEU A 105 13.33 29.71 -10.28
N THR A 106 13.28 30.90 -9.68
CA THR A 106 14.51 31.65 -9.37
C THR A 106 15.34 30.88 -8.36
N LYS A 107 16.64 31.17 -8.29
CA LYS A 107 17.53 30.49 -7.33
C LYS A 107 17.07 30.67 -5.89
N GLU A 108 16.56 31.85 -5.55
CA GLU A 108 15.98 32.16 -4.23
C GLU A 108 14.73 31.31 -3.93
N GLU A 109 13.82 31.17 -4.89
CA GLU A 109 12.63 30.32 -4.75
C GLU A 109 13.01 28.83 -4.59
N GLN A 110 14.00 28.35 -5.35
CA GLN A 110 14.52 26.99 -5.23
C GLN A 110 15.14 26.76 -3.85
N ASP A 111 16.01 27.67 -3.41
CA ASP A 111 16.71 27.56 -2.13
C ASP A 111 15.71 27.63 -0.96
N LYS A 112 14.65 28.46 -1.05
CA LYS A 112 13.57 28.49 -0.05
C LYS A 112 12.90 27.12 0.14
N ILE A 113 12.64 26.41 -0.95
CA ILE A 113 12.08 25.05 -0.90
C ILE A 113 13.11 24.07 -0.33
N LEU A 114 14.33 24.08 -0.89
CA LEU A 114 15.40 23.14 -0.54
C LEU A 114 15.91 23.29 0.91
N ASP A 115 15.83 24.50 1.48
CA ASP A 115 16.26 24.80 2.84
C ASP A 115 15.16 24.69 3.89
N TYR A 116 13.92 24.41 3.48
CA TYR A 116 12.84 24.09 4.42
C TYR A 116 13.21 22.88 5.29
N GLU A 117 13.07 23.00 6.60
CA GLU A 117 13.37 21.94 7.57
C GLU A 117 12.14 21.07 7.83
N LEU A 118 12.23 19.80 7.47
CA LEU A 118 11.25 18.79 7.82
C LEU A 118 11.47 18.32 9.26
N MET A 119 10.38 18.17 10.00
CA MET A 119 10.35 17.64 11.36
C MET A 119 10.16 16.12 11.28
N ILE A 120 11.23 15.36 11.50
CA ILE A 120 11.26 13.92 11.28
C ILE A 120 11.62 13.22 12.59
N TYR A 121 10.74 12.35 13.07
CA TYR A 121 11.03 11.48 14.19
C TYR A 121 11.71 10.20 13.70
N PHE A 122 12.87 9.89 14.27
CA PHE A 122 13.51 8.59 14.09
C PHE A 122 13.00 7.65 15.17
N CYS A 123 12.56 6.49 14.74
CA CYS A 123 11.85 5.52 15.56
C CYS A 123 12.60 4.19 15.59
N GLU A 124 12.74 3.61 16.78
CA GLU A 124 13.38 2.32 17.02
C GLU A 124 12.52 1.50 17.99
N GLY A 125 12.26 0.24 17.66
CA GLY A 125 11.40 -0.62 18.48
C GLY A 125 11.14 -1.97 17.81
N THR A 126 10.50 -2.87 18.57
CA THR A 126 10.07 -4.20 18.13
C THR A 126 8.91 -4.14 17.13
N ASP A 127 8.67 -5.21 16.37
CA ASP A 127 7.60 -5.27 15.35
C ASP A 127 6.20 -4.99 15.92
N LYS A 128 5.92 -5.46 17.15
CA LYS A 128 4.67 -5.17 17.84
C LYS A 128 4.53 -3.67 18.13
N GLU A 129 5.59 -3.06 18.66
CA GLU A 129 5.58 -1.62 18.95
C GLU A 129 5.44 -0.79 17.69
N ARG A 130 6.08 -1.21 16.58
CA ARG A 130 5.94 -0.59 15.26
C ARG A 130 4.48 -0.65 14.79
N LEU A 131 3.82 -1.80 14.88
CA LEU A 131 2.41 -1.98 14.50
C LEU A 131 1.47 -1.08 15.31
N ASP A 132 1.62 -1.09 16.63
CA ASP A 132 0.79 -0.31 17.53
C ASP A 132 0.98 1.20 17.30
N TRP A 133 2.23 1.62 17.11
CA TRP A 133 2.56 3.02 16.80
C TRP A 133 2.02 3.45 15.44
N PHE A 134 2.10 2.58 14.43
CA PHE A 134 1.55 2.83 13.11
C PHE A 134 0.04 3.06 13.16
N ARG A 135 -0.69 2.23 13.91
CA ARG A 135 -2.12 2.39 14.13
C ARG A 135 -2.46 3.73 14.79
N ILE A 136 -1.64 4.19 15.75
CA ILE A 136 -1.82 5.48 16.43
C ILE A 136 -1.61 6.66 15.47
N ILE A 137 -0.54 6.65 14.66
CA ILE A 137 -0.27 7.76 13.72
C ILE A 137 -1.31 7.79 12.59
N ASN A 138 -1.76 6.63 12.12
CA ASN A 138 -2.71 6.48 11.02
C ASN A 138 -4.15 6.97 11.35
N ILE A 139 -4.35 7.63 12.49
CA ILE A 139 -5.62 8.24 12.88
C ILE A 139 -5.89 9.53 12.07
N ALA A 140 -4.85 10.25 11.65
CA ALA A 140 -4.95 11.53 10.94
C ALA A 140 -4.37 11.48 9.52
N GLY A 141 -5.12 11.96 8.52
CA GLY A 141 -4.72 11.95 7.10
C GLY A 141 -5.44 10.89 6.27
N GLU A 142 -4.89 10.55 5.10
CA GLU A 142 -5.42 9.43 4.30
C GLU A 142 -5.09 8.10 4.96
N LYS A 143 -6.07 7.61 5.73
CA LYS A 143 -5.97 6.35 6.47
C LYS A 143 -5.47 5.23 5.55
N LEU A 144 -4.41 4.59 6.00
CA LEU A 144 -3.98 3.29 5.50
C LEU A 144 -5.03 2.26 5.87
N THR A 145 -5.31 1.32 4.96
CA THR A 145 -6.17 0.16 5.24
C THR A 145 -5.49 -0.76 6.25
N ASP A 146 -6.25 -1.58 6.96
CA ASP A 146 -5.66 -2.50 7.94
C ASP A 146 -4.63 -3.42 7.30
N GLN A 147 -4.85 -3.84 6.05
CA GLN A 147 -3.87 -4.63 5.31
C GLN A 147 -2.60 -3.85 4.93
N GLU A 148 -2.72 -2.56 4.59
CA GLU A 148 -1.54 -1.70 4.37
C GLU A 148 -0.68 -1.59 5.64
N ILE A 149 -1.33 -1.56 6.82
CA ILE A 149 -0.64 -1.60 8.12
C ILE A 149 0.06 -2.95 8.34
N ARG A 150 -0.64 -4.07 8.11
CA ARG A 150 -0.07 -5.42 8.28
C ARG A 150 1.13 -5.65 7.36
N ASN A 151 1.07 -5.15 6.13
CA ASN A 151 2.14 -5.27 5.14
C ASN A 151 3.44 -4.58 5.56
N ALA A 152 3.37 -3.47 6.30
CA ALA A 152 4.58 -2.78 6.79
C ALA A 152 5.31 -3.59 7.88
N VAL A 153 4.57 -4.42 8.62
CA VAL A 153 5.08 -5.19 9.76
C VAL A 153 5.53 -6.59 9.36
N TYR A 154 4.73 -7.30 8.56
CA TYR A 154 5.05 -8.65 8.10
C TYR A 154 5.78 -8.62 6.74
N THR A 155 6.83 -7.80 6.69
CA THR A 155 7.65 -7.63 5.50
C THR A 155 8.52 -8.86 5.24
N GLY A 156 8.59 -9.30 3.99
CA GLY A 156 9.49 -10.36 3.59
C GLY A 156 9.34 -10.78 2.13
N SER A 157 10.04 -11.84 1.76
CA SER A 157 10.01 -12.38 0.40
C SER A 157 8.61 -12.83 0.00
N TRP A 158 7.86 -13.41 0.94
CA TRP A 158 6.50 -13.88 0.71
C TRP A 158 5.57 -12.72 0.37
N LEU A 159 5.61 -11.64 1.15
CA LEU A 159 4.75 -10.48 0.93
C LEU A 159 5.07 -9.79 -0.40
N SER A 160 6.37 -9.70 -0.74
CA SER A 160 6.81 -9.11 -2.00
C SER A 160 6.22 -9.87 -3.20
N ASP A 161 6.21 -11.21 -3.13
CA ASP A 161 5.62 -12.07 -4.17
C ASP A 161 4.08 -12.00 -4.18
N ALA A 162 3.44 -11.99 -3.00
CA ALA A 162 1.99 -11.83 -2.87
C ALA A 162 1.49 -10.53 -3.51
N LYS A 163 2.19 -9.41 -3.29
CA LYS A 163 1.75 -8.12 -3.85
C LYS A 163 1.78 -8.05 -5.37
N ILE A 164 2.70 -8.75 -6.03
CA ILE A 164 2.72 -8.85 -7.49
C ILE A 164 1.40 -9.46 -7.99
N LYS A 165 0.90 -10.47 -7.27
CA LYS A 165 -0.32 -11.21 -7.62
C LYS A 165 -1.61 -10.45 -7.25
N PHE A 166 -1.63 -9.75 -6.12
CA PHE A 166 -2.86 -9.21 -5.52
C PHE A 166 -2.97 -7.68 -5.48
N SER A 167 -1.86 -6.95 -5.58
CA SER A 167 -1.81 -5.57 -5.06
C SER A 167 -1.29 -4.51 -6.02
N LYS A 168 -1.07 -4.89 -7.28
CA LYS A 168 -0.69 -3.98 -8.37
C LYS A 168 -1.90 -3.58 -9.21
N SER A 169 -1.78 -2.48 -9.94
CA SER A 169 -2.78 -2.10 -10.96
C SER A 169 -2.92 -3.24 -11.97
N ASN A 170 -4.15 -3.68 -12.24
CA ASN A 170 -4.43 -4.81 -13.14
C ASN A 170 -3.66 -6.09 -12.77
N CYS A 171 -3.42 -6.34 -11.48
CA CYS A 171 -2.79 -7.57 -11.02
C CYS A 171 -3.59 -8.82 -11.42
N ALA A 172 -2.94 -9.98 -11.38
CA ALA A 172 -3.56 -11.25 -11.78
C ALA A 172 -4.86 -11.55 -11.02
N ALA A 173 -4.89 -11.29 -9.71
CA ALA A 173 -6.08 -11.47 -8.89
C ALA A 173 -7.25 -10.57 -9.32
N TYR A 174 -6.96 -9.31 -9.65
CA TYR A 174 -7.95 -8.36 -10.13
C TYR A 174 -8.55 -8.78 -11.46
N LEU A 175 -7.70 -9.13 -12.43
CA LEU A 175 -8.16 -9.56 -13.74
C LEU A 175 -9.00 -10.84 -13.62
N LEU A 176 -8.53 -11.82 -12.83
CA LEU A 176 -9.23 -13.09 -12.62
C LEU A 176 -10.61 -12.92 -11.97
N ALA A 177 -10.72 -12.11 -10.92
CA ALA A 177 -11.98 -11.93 -10.20
C ALA A 177 -13.02 -11.09 -10.97
N ASN A 178 -12.58 -10.27 -11.94
CA ASN A 178 -13.46 -9.41 -12.72
C ASN A 178 -13.77 -9.97 -14.12
N ASP A 179 -13.08 -11.01 -14.57
CA ASP A 179 -13.37 -11.68 -15.85
C ASP A 179 -14.75 -12.35 -15.82
N GLY A 180 -15.69 -11.87 -16.65
CA GLY A 180 -17.08 -12.32 -16.63
C GLY A 180 -17.96 -11.68 -15.54
N GLY A 181 -17.50 -10.58 -14.93
CA GLY A 181 -18.25 -9.78 -13.94
C GLY A 181 -17.70 -9.91 -12.52
N SER A 182 -17.69 -8.82 -11.75
CA SER A 182 -16.93 -8.72 -10.48
C SER A 182 -17.37 -9.71 -9.39
N LEU A 183 -16.42 -10.51 -8.89
CA LEU A 183 -16.62 -11.40 -7.73
C LEU A 183 -16.01 -10.85 -6.44
N VAL A 184 -15.09 -9.90 -6.55
CA VAL A 184 -14.40 -9.29 -5.41
C VAL A 184 -14.46 -7.78 -5.58
N SER A 185 -15.08 -7.11 -4.61
CA SER A 185 -15.10 -5.66 -4.53
C SER A 185 -13.79 -5.11 -3.95
N GLY A 186 -13.56 -3.82 -4.18
CA GLY A 186 -12.39 -3.11 -3.66
C GLY A 186 -11.33 -2.82 -4.71
N SER A 187 -10.21 -2.30 -4.24
CA SER A 187 -9.10 -1.77 -5.04
C SER A 187 -7.82 -2.57 -4.75
N PRO A 188 -7.19 -3.16 -5.79
CA PRO A 188 -5.91 -3.87 -5.62
C PRO A 188 -4.82 -2.98 -5.01
N ILE A 189 -4.72 -1.72 -5.46
CA ILE A 189 -3.71 -0.79 -4.95
C ILE A 189 -3.93 -0.41 -3.48
N ARG A 190 -5.18 -0.49 -2.99
CA ARG A 190 -5.55 -0.32 -1.56
C ARG A 190 -5.43 -1.62 -0.75
N GLN A 191 -4.93 -2.69 -1.38
CA GLN A 191 -4.68 -4.01 -0.80
C GLN A 191 -5.96 -4.83 -0.49
N ASP A 192 -7.14 -4.40 -0.96
CA ASP A 192 -8.42 -5.04 -0.61
C ASP A 192 -8.50 -6.50 -1.09
N TYR A 193 -7.87 -6.80 -2.25
CA TYR A 193 -7.82 -8.15 -2.82
C TYR A 193 -6.92 -9.09 -2.00
N LEU A 194 -5.76 -8.59 -1.56
CA LEU A 194 -4.84 -9.34 -0.71
C LEU A 194 -5.48 -9.61 0.65
N GLU A 195 -6.12 -8.60 1.24
CA GLU A 195 -6.85 -8.71 2.51
C GLU A 195 -7.97 -9.76 2.42
N THR A 196 -8.77 -9.71 1.36
CA THR A 196 -9.86 -10.67 1.12
C THR A 196 -9.34 -12.10 1.01
N ALA A 197 -8.30 -12.33 0.20
CA ALA A 197 -7.71 -13.66 0.03
C ALA A 197 -7.13 -14.20 1.35
N LEU A 198 -6.44 -13.36 2.13
CA LEU A 198 -5.89 -13.73 3.43
C LEU A 198 -6.97 -14.04 4.46
N SER A 199 -8.05 -13.24 4.47
CA SER A 199 -9.21 -13.49 5.32
C SER A 199 -9.84 -14.86 4.99
N TRP A 200 -10.00 -15.16 3.70
CA TRP A 200 -10.59 -16.40 3.24
C TRP A 200 -9.77 -17.65 3.59
N ILE A 201 -8.45 -17.62 3.40
CA ILE A 201 -7.61 -18.81 3.61
C ILE A 201 -7.41 -19.15 5.09
N ASN A 202 -7.51 -18.16 5.99
CA ASN A 202 -7.19 -18.33 7.41
C ASN A 202 -8.29 -17.86 8.37
N ASP A 203 -9.56 -17.93 7.95
CA ASP A 203 -10.75 -17.62 8.76
C ASP A 203 -10.67 -16.25 9.46
N GLY A 204 -10.26 -15.22 8.71
CA GLY A 204 -10.10 -13.85 9.21
C GLY A 204 -8.86 -13.59 10.07
N ARG A 205 -8.07 -14.61 10.41
CA ARG A 205 -6.83 -14.46 11.21
C ARG A 205 -5.64 -14.06 10.33
N ILE A 206 -5.72 -12.88 9.73
CA ILE A 206 -4.76 -12.44 8.72
C ILE A 206 -3.34 -12.33 9.28
N GLU A 207 -3.17 -11.71 10.45
CA GLU A 207 -1.85 -11.55 11.07
C GLU A 207 -1.15 -12.89 11.35
N ASP A 208 -1.91 -13.89 11.81
CA ASP A 208 -1.38 -15.24 12.05
C ASP A 208 -0.83 -15.90 10.79
N TYR A 209 -1.49 -15.71 9.64
CA TYR A 209 -1.04 -16.26 8.37
C TYR A 209 0.24 -15.55 7.93
N MET A 210 0.22 -14.21 7.88
CA MET A 210 1.37 -13.43 7.45
C MET A 210 2.61 -13.68 8.33
N ALA A 211 2.44 -13.77 9.64
CA ALA A 211 3.55 -14.03 10.57
C ALA A 211 4.21 -15.39 10.35
N LYS A 212 3.44 -16.43 9.99
CA LYS A 212 3.96 -17.77 9.70
C LYS A 212 4.70 -17.83 8.37
N HIS A 213 4.21 -17.10 7.36
CA HIS A 213 4.68 -17.20 5.98
C HIS A 213 5.65 -16.09 5.56
N GLN A 214 5.89 -15.06 6.37
CA GLN A 214 6.70 -13.87 5.98
C GLN A 214 8.06 -14.21 5.35
N HIS A 215 8.71 -15.30 5.78
CA HIS A 215 10.02 -15.73 5.28
C HIS A 215 9.96 -16.76 4.15
N ASP A 216 8.77 -17.19 3.74
CA ASP A 216 8.60 -18.04 2.57
C ASP A 216 9.02 -17.28 1.31
N LYS A 217 9.51 -18.00 0.31
CA LYS A 217 10.00 -17.36 -0.93
C LYS A 217 8.86 -16.92 -1.85
N LYS A 218 7.70 -17.56 -1.75
CA LYS A 218 6.59 -17.45 -2.70
C LYS A 218 5.26 -17.53 -2.00
N ALA A 219 4.27 -16.80 -2.50
CA ALA A 219 2.90 -16.80 -2.03
C ALA A 219 2.02 -17.76 -2.85
N ASP A 220 2.55 -18.92 -3.22
CA ASP A 220 1.87 -19.86 -4.13
C ASP A 220 0.66 -20.51 -3.46
N GLU A 221 0.75 -20.88 -2.17
CA GLU A 221 -0.41 -21.43 -1.43
C GLU A 221 -1.61 -20.47 -1.42
N LEU A 222 -1.37 -19.19 -1.10
CA LEU A 222 -2.41 -18.15 -1.11
C LEU A 222 -2.97 -17.93 -2.53
N TRP A 223 -2.10 -17.98 -3.53
CA TRP A 223 -2.47 -17.78 -4.92
C TRP A 223 -3.32 -18.92 -5.47
N ASP A 224 -2.88 -20.16 -5.29
CA ASP A 224 -3.58 -21.37 -5.72
C ASP A 224 -4.96 -21.45 -5.05
N TYR A 225 -5.02 -21.17 -3.75
CA TYR A 225 -6.28 -21.09 -3.01
C TYR A 225 -7.25 -20.07 -3.63
N PHE A 226 -6.77 -18.86 -3.92
CA PHE A 226 -7.62 -17.82 -4.52
C PHE A 226 -8.12 -18.23 -5.90
N GLN A 227 -7.27 -18.83 -6.73
CA GLN A 227 -7.65 -19.34 -8.05
C GLN A 227 -8.74 -20.41 -7.93
N ASP A 228 -8.60 -21.34 -6.99
CA ASP A 228 -9.59 -22.39 -6.76
C ASP A 228 -10.95 -21.83 -6.33
N VAL A 229 -10.97 -20.83 -5.45
CA VAL A 229 -12.21 -20.13 -5.05
C VAL A 229 -12.89 -19.53 -6.27
N ILE A 230 -12.18 -18.73 -7.06
CA ILE A 230 -12.78 -18.05 -8.23
C ILE A 230 -13.28 -19.07 -9.26
N ALA A 231 -12.48 -20.10 -9.56
CA ALA A 231 -12.86 -21.16 -10.49
C ALA A 231 -14.12 -21.90 -10.03
N TRP A 232 -14.22 -22.21 -8.73
CA TRP A 232 -15.39 -22.85 -8.14
C TRP A 232 -16.63 -21.97 -8.23
N VAL A 233 -16.53 -20.67 -7.94
CA VAL A 233 -17.65 -19.73 -8.04
C VAL A 233 -18.16 -19.68 -9.48
N ARG A 234 -17.28 -19.51 -10.46
CA ARG A 234 -17.66 -19.43 -11.89
C ARG A 234 -18.31 -20.70 -12.39
N LYS A 235 -17.84 -21.86 -11.93
CA LYS A 235 -18.43 -23.16 -12.26
C LYS A 235 -19.81 -23.36 -11.62
N THR A 236 -19.97 -22.89 -10.38
CA THR A 236 -21.18 -23.11 -9.58
C THR A 236 -22.28 -22.10 -9.89
N PHE A 237 -21.92 -20.86 -10.20
CA PHE A 237 -22.82 -19.72 -10.46
C PHE A 237 -22.46 -19.07 -11.81
N PRO A 238 -22.92 -19.64 -12.93
CA PRO A 238 -22.51 -19.22 -14.27
C PRO A 238 -23.10 -17.86 -14.69
N ASN A 239 -24.21 -17.43 -14.06
CA ASN A 239 -24.87 -16.18 -14.38
C ASN A 239 -24.40 -15.06 -13.43
N TYR A 240 -23.71 -14.08 -13.99
CA TYR A 240 -23.26 -12.92 -13.22
C TYR A 240 -24.44 -12.08 -12.70
N ARG A 241 -24.31 -11.64 -11.43
CA ARG A 241 -25.20 -10.71 -10.75
C ARG A 241 -24.35 -9.70 -10.01
N LYS A 242 -24.79 -8.44 -9.92
CA LYS A 242 -23.98 -7.35 -9.33
C LYS A 242 -23.65 -7.60 -7.86
N GLU A 243 -24.54 -8.28 -7.16
CA GLU A 243 -24.45 -8.65 -5.75
C GLU A 243 -23.28 -9.61 -5.49
N MET A 244 -22.86 -10.37 -6.50
CA MET A 244 -21.75 -11.33 -6.40
C MET A 244 -20.43 -10.68 -5.99
N ALA A 245 -20.22 -9.39 -6.27
CA ALA A 245 -19.02 -8.68 -5.86
C ALA A 245 -18.86 -8.50 -4.33
N SER A 246 -19.95 -8.72 -3.58
CA SER A 246 -20.03 -8.52 -2.13
C SER A 246 -20.16 -9.82 -1.34
N VAL A 247 -20.23 -10.97 -2.02
CA VAL A 247 -20.40 -12.27 -1.37
C VAL A 247 -19.06 -12.77 -0.81
N ASN A 248 -19.09 -13.36 0.39
CA ASN A 248 -17.92 -13.99 1.00
C ASN A 248 -17.62 -15.35 0.36
N TRP A 249 -17.10 -15.34 -0.87
CA TRP A 249 -16.89 -16.55 -1.65
C TRP A 249 -15.94 -17.56 -1.03
N GLY A 250 -14.90 -17.10 -0.32
CA GLY A 250 -13.95 -17.99 0.35
C GLY A 250 -14.59 -18.83 1.44
N GLU A 251 -15.49 -18.24 2.24
CA GLU A 251 -16.24 -18.96 3.28
C GLU A 251 -17.14 -20.04 2.66
N LEU A 252 -17.90 -19.67 1.63
CA LEU A 252 -18.75 -20.62 0.90
C LEU A 252 -17.92 -21.73 0.24
N TYR A 253 -16.80 -21.39 -0.37
CA TYR A 253 -15.88 -22.37 -0.95
C TYR A 253 -15.35 -23.32 0.12
N ASN A 254 -14.89 -22.80 1.26
CA ASN A 254 -14.35 -23.62 2.36
C ASN A 254 -15.39 -24.61 2.89
N GLN A 255 -16.65 -24.19 2.97
CA GLN A 255 -17.76 -25.04 3.41
C GLN A 255 -18.19 -26.06 2.35
N PHE A 256 -18.36 -25.64 1.09
CA PHE A 256 -19.09 -26.41 0.08
C PHE A 256 -18.24 -27.00 -1.05
N LYS A 257 -16.92 -26.75 -1.11
CA LYS A 257 -16.05 -27.25 -2.21
C LYS A 257 -16.05 -28.77 -2.41
N LYS A 258 -16.43 -29.55 -1.39
CA LYS A 258 -16.53 -31.02 -1.46
C LYS A 258 -17.93 -31.52 -1.80
N GLU A 259 -18.94 -30.65 -1.82
CA GLU A 259 -20.32 -31.02 -2.06
C GLU A 259 -20.66 -31.04 -3.55
N LYS A 260 -21.58 -31.93 -3.94
CA LYS A 260 -22.13 -31.95 -5.30
C LYS A 260 -23.30 -30.98 -5.40
N LEU A 261 -22.99 -29.72 -5.65
CA LEU A 261 -24.00 -28.68 -5.85
C LEU A 261 -24.66 -28.83 -7.23
N ASN A 262 -25.99 -28.75 -7.27
CA ASN A 262 -26.74 -28.68 -8.52
C ASN A 262 -26.89 -27.21 -8.94
N THR A 263 -26.01 -26.76 -9.83
CA THR A 263 -25.99 -25.40 -10.39
C THR A 263 -27.35 -24.97 -10.94
N ALA A 264 -28.09 -25.85 -11.62
CA ALA A 264 -29.39 -25.47 -12.19
C ALA A 264 -30.44 -25.19 -11.11
N LYS A 265 -30.44 -25.98 -10.03
CA LYS A 265 -31.34 -25.76 -8.89
C LYS A 265 -31.03 -24.46 -8.15
N LEU A 266 -29.74 -24.21 -7.89
CA LEU A 266 -29.28 -22.96 -7.27
C LEU A 266 -29.67 -21.73 -8.10
N GLU A 267 -29.51 -21.82 -9.42
CA GLU A 267 -29.88 -20.73 -10.33
C GLU A 267 -31.39 -20.42 -10.34
N THR A 268 -32.24 -21.42 -10.08
CA THR A 268 -33.68 -21.21 -9.88
C THR A 268 -33.97 -20.55 -8.54
N GLU A 269 -33.37 -21.05 -7.45
CA GLU A 269 -33.60 -20.54 -6.08
C GLU A 269 -33.12 -19.09 -5.90
N ILE A 270 -32.06 -18.67 -6.58
CA ILE A 270 -31.54 -17.28 -6.50
C ILE A 270 -32.45 -16.28 -7.24
N LYS A 271 -33.33 -16.73 -8.13
CA LYS A 271 -34.25 -15.85 -8.89
C LYS A 271 -35.57 -15.56 -8.16
N GLU A 272 -35.89 -16.34 -7.13
CA GLU A 272 -37.05 -16.14 -6.25
C GLU A 272 -36.75 -15.11 -5.16
#